data_AF-A0A101G4A8-F1
#
_entry.id   AF-A0A101G4A8-F1
#
_cell.length_a   1.000
_cell.length_b   1.000
_cell.length_c   1.000
_cell.angle_alpha   90.00
_cell.angle_beta   90.00
_cell.angle_gamma   90.00
#
_symmetry.space_group_name_H-M   'P 1'
#
loop_
_entity.id
_entity.type
_entity.pdbx_description
1 polymer ?
#
loop_
_entity_poly.entity_id
_entity_poly.type
_entity_poly.pdbx_seq_one_letter_code
_entity_poly.pdbx_strand_id
1 'polypeptide(L)'
;MEYLSRNTAETKEIGKQLSKSGHRVFVFEGELGSGKTTLIQGFAEGLGVKNITSPTFILMNKYPLKDKRNFCHFDFYRIKNKEEAMFAKEIILDENNIVCIEWPVKEIIPEDVVKIKMEVVNEDKRKIIIDYGK
;
A
#
# COMPACT_ATOMS: atom_id res chain seq x y z
N MET A 1 -12.53 -9.28 -2.92
CA MET A 1 -12.90 -9.62 -1.54
C MET A 1 -13.26 -8.35 -0.78
N GLU A 2 -14.15 -8.43 0.20
CA GLU A 2 -14.61 -7.29 0.99
C GLU A 2 -14.47 -7.59 2.49
N TYR A 3 -14.00 -6.61 3.26
CA TYR A 3 -13.84 -6.66 4.71
C TYR A 3 -14.49 -5.46 5.37
N LEU A 4 -15.06 -5.68 6.56
CA LEU A 4 -15.48 -4.61 7.46
C LEU A 4 -14.59 -4.65 8.71
N SER A 5 -13.63 -3.73 8.76
CA SER A 5 -12.76 -3.53 9.92
C SER A 5 -13.45 -2.63 10.94
N ARG A 6 -13.34 -2.94 12.23
CA ARG A 6 -13.99 -2.24 13.33
C ARG A 6 -13.03 -1.44 14.21
N ASN A 7 -11.72 -1.54 13.97
CA ASN A 7 -10.70 -0.81 14.69
C ASN A 7 -9.34 -0.88 13.96
N THR A 8 -8.36 -0.17 14.51
CA THR A 8 -6.97 -0.14 14.01
C THR A 8 -6.32 -1.52 14.01
N ALA A 9 -6.56 -2.35 15.03
CA ALA A 9 -5.93 -3.67 15.15
C ALA A 9 -6.44 -4.64 14.08
N GLU A 10 -7.76 -4.66 13.83
CA GLU A 10 -8.36 -5.43 12.73
C GLU A 10 -7.83 -4.97 11.37
N THR A 11 -7.71 -3.66 11.16
CA THR A 11 -7.13 -3.09 9.94
C THR A 11 -5.71 -3.59 9.72
N LYS A 12 -4.88 -3.60 10.76
CA LYS A 12 -3.51 -4.12 10.68
C LYS A 12 -3.49 -5.63 10.40
N GLU A 13 -4.37 -6.40 11.03
CA GLU A 13 -4.42 -7.85 10.81
C GLU A 13 -4.81 -8.18 9.36
N ILE A 14 -5.77 -7.44 8.77
CA ILE A 14 -6.11 -7.56 7.34
C ILE A 14 -4.87 -7.28 6.47
N GLY A 15 -4.12 -6.22 6.78
CA GLY A 15 -2.88 -5.88 6.07
C GLY A 15 -1.84 -7.00 6.16
N LYS A 16 -1.66 -7.58 7.35
CA LYS A 16 -0.74 -8.69 7.61
C LYS A 16 -1.10 -9.96 6.83
N GLN A 17 -2.39 -10.23 6.62
CA GLN A 17 -2.82 -11.34 5.77
C GLN A 17 -2.62 -11.00 4.29
N LEU A 18 -2.89 -9.75 3.89
CA LEU A 18 -2.68 -9.29 2.51
C LEU A 18 -1.22 -9.42 2.06
N SER A 19 -0.26 -9.21 2.96
CA SER A 19 1.18 -9.34 2.65
C SER A 19 1.63 -10.76 2.28
N LYS A 20 0.79 -11.77 2.54
CA LYS A 20 1.06 -13.18 2.22
C LYS A 20 0.45 -13.63 0.89
N SER A 21 -0.22 -12.73 0.16
CA SER A 21 -0.94 -13.07 -1.07
C SER A 21 -0.04 -13.52 -2.24
N GLY A 22 1.27 -13.27 -2.17
CA GLY A 22 2.22 -13.61 -3.22
C GLY A 22 2.35 -12.54 -4.32
N HIS A 23 1.45 -11.57 -4.37
CA HIS A 23 1.57 -10.42 -5.28
C HIS A 23 2.67 -9.45 -4.83
N ARG A 24 3.15 -8.64 -5.78
CA ARG A 24 4.23 -7.68 -5.55
C ARG A 24 3.76 -6.24 -5.39
N VAL A 25 2.82 -5.79 -6.23
CA VAL A 25 2.43 -4.38 -6.30
C VAL A 25 1.00 -4.21 -5.82
N PHE A 26 0.82 -3.32 -4.86
CA PHE A 26 -0.43 -3.05 -4.17
C PHE A 26 -0.71 -1.55 -4.23
N VAL A 27 -1.87 -1.16 -4.74
CA VAL A 27 -2.28 0.24 -4.83
C VAL A 27 -3.45 0.52 -3.89
N PHE A 28 -3.36 1.59 -3.13
CA PHE A 28 -4.30 1.94 -2.08
C PHE A 28 -4.99 3.25 -2.46
N GLU A 29 -6.32 3.24 -2.53
CA GLU A 29 -7.20 4.37 -2.82
C GLU A 29 -8.22 4.55 -1.69
N GLY A 30 -8.67 5.80 -1.49
CA GLY A 30 -9.67 6.16 -0.48
C GLY A 30 -9.61 7.65 -0.16
N GLU A 31 -10.26 8.07 0.92
CA GLU A 31 -10.15 9.46 1.38
C GLU A 31 -8.94 9.65 2.32
N LEU A 32 -8.54 10.91 2.56
CA LEU A 32 -7.57 11.22 3.62
C LEU A 32 -8.15 10.76 4.97
N GLY A 33 -7.34 10.10 5.80
CA GLY A 33 -7.82 9.52 7.06
C GLY A 33 -8.58 8.19 6.93
N SER A 34 -8.71 7.62 5.73
CA SER A 34 -9.35 6.29 5.54
C SER A 34 -8.59 5.12 6.18
N GLY A 35 -7.37 5.32 6.67
CA GLY A 35 -6.60 4.30 7.41
C GLY A 35 -5.65 3.46 6.55
N LYS A 36 -5.23 3.96 5.39
CA LYS A 36 -4.36 3.19 4.47
C LYS A 36 -2.99 2.96 5.02
N THR A 37 -2.35 3.98 5.57
CA THR A 37 -1.07 3.82 6.24
C THR A 37 -1.20 2.81 7.39
N THR A 38 -2.34 2.76 8.10
CA THR A 38 -2.60 1.71 9.11
C THR A 38 -2.65 0.31 8.50
N LEU A 39 -3.33 0.14 7.36
CA LEU A 39 -3.38 -1.12 6.63
C LEU A 39 -1.98 -1.53 6.14
N ILE A 40 -1.22 -0.59 5.58
CA ILE A 40 0.16 -0.78 5.09
C ILE A 40 1.12 -1.06 6.25
N GLN A 41 0.90 -0.50 7.44
CA GLN A 41 1.66 -0.85 8.64
C GLN A 41 1.47 -2.33 9.00
N GLY A 42 0.23 -2.82 9.00
CA GLY A 42 -0.05 -4.24 9.18
C GLY A 42 0.58 -5.12 8.11
N PHE A 43 0.54 -4.66 6.86
CA PHE A 43 1.21 -5.32 5.73
C PHE A 43 2.72 -5.42 5.93
N ALA A 44 3.37 -4.32 6.31
CA ALA A 44 4.79 -4.27 6.60
C ALA A 44 5.16 -5.17 7.79
N GLU A 45 4.33 -5.19 8.85
CA GLU A 45 4.49 -6.11 9.98
C GLU A 45 4.46 -7.58 9.52
N GLY A 46 3.59 -7.92 8.56
CA GLY A 46 3.54 -9.25 7.93
C GLY A 46 4.79 -9.61 7.13
N LEU A 47 5.51 -8.63 6.61
CA LEU A 47 6.83 -8.79 5.99
C LEU A 47 8.00 -8.75 6.99
N GLY A 48 7.72 -8.53 8.28
CA GLY A 48 8.74 -8.41 9.32
C GLY A 48 9.36 -7.02 9.46
N VAL A 49 8.78 -5.99 8.82
CA VAL A 49 9.17 -4.59 8.96
C VAL A 49 8.29 -3.91 10.00
N LYS A 50 8.88 -3.13 10.91
CA LYS A 50 8.15 -2.45 11.99
C LYS A 50 8.36 -0.94 11.94
N ASN A 51 7.47 -0.20 12.59
CA ASN A 51 7.57 1.25 12.79
C ASN A 51 7.64 2.06 11.48
N ILE A 52 6.95 1.62 10.44
CA ILE A 52 6.86 2.40 9.19
C ILE A 52 5.96 3.61 9.39
N THR A 53 6.29 4.69 8.70
CA THR A 53 5.51 5.94 8.64
C THR A 53 5.13 6.22 7.19
N SER A 54 4.07 7.00 6.97
CA SER A 54 3.76 7.43 5.61
C SER A 54 4.88 8.35 5.09
N PRO A 55 5.42 8.10 3.89
CA PRO A 55 6.46 8.92 3.29
C PRO A 55 5.90 10.19 2.64
N THR A 56 4.79 10.78 3.12
CA THR A 56 4.10 11.91 2.48
C THR A 56 5.00 13.08 2.07
N PHE A 57 6.11 13.33 2.77
CA PHE A 57 7.07 14.40 2.43
C PHE A 57 8.26 13.94 1.58
N ILE A 58 8.70 12.69 1.73
CA ILE A 58 9.88 12.14 1.04
C ILE A 58 9.50 11.25 -0.15
N LEU A 59 8.19 11.12 -0.42
CA LEU A 59 7.52 10.35 -1.47
C LEU A 59 7.70 8.84 -1.41
N MET A 60 8.80 8.34 -0.85
CA MET A 60 9.09 6.91 -0.71
C MET A 60 9.87 6.59 0.56
N ASN A 61 9.50 5.50 1.23
CA ASN A 61 10.33 4.76 2.18
C ASN A 61 10.74 3.40 1.60
N LYS A 62 11.97 2.95 1.85
CA LYS A 62 12.49 1.64 1.43
C LYS A 62 13.05 0.86 2.63
N TYR A 63 12.64 -0.39 2.76
CA TYR A 63 13.01 -1.26 3.88
C TYR A 63 13.53 -2.61 3.36
N PRO A 64 14.76 -3.02 3.71
CA PRO A 64 15.28 -4.33 3.30
C PRO A 64 14.55 -5.48 4.03
N LEU A 65 14.29 -6.57 3.31
CA LEU A 65 13.68 -7.79 3.83
C LEU A 65 14.74 -8.89 4.03
N LYS A 66 14.39 -9.91 4.82
CA LYS A 66 15.32 -11.01 5.15
C LYS A 66 15.72 -11.86 3.95
N ASP A 67 14.88 -11.92 2.93
CA ASP A 67 15.07 -12.71 1.71
C ASP A 67 15.71 -11.91 0.57
N LYS A 68 16.42 -10.82 0.89
CA LYS A 68 17.10 -9.91 -0.04
C LYS A 68 16.17 -9.07 -0.92
N ARG A 69 14.85 -9.22 -0.81
CA ARG A 69 13.88 -8.30 -1.39
C ARG A 69 13.82 -6.99 -0.61
N ASN A 70 13.15 -5.99 -1.15
CA ASN A 70 12.82 -4.76 -0.42
C ASN A 70 11.30 -4.59 -0.31
N PHE A 71 10.86 -3.96 0.77
CA PHE A 71 9.54 -3.37 0.86
C PHE A 71 9.65 -1.86 0.58
N CYS A 72 8.92 -1.38 -0.43
CA CYS A 72 8.87 0.02 -0.81
C CYS A 72 7.46 0.56 -0.56
N HIS A 73 7.35 1.64 0.21
CA HIS A 73 6.11 2.34 0.45
C HIS A 73 6.18 3.70 -0.23
N PHE A 74 5.23 3.99 -1.10
CA PHE A 74 5.06 5.28 -1.77
C PHE A 74 3.80 5.98 -1.28
N ASP A 75 3.84 7.31 -1.22
CA ASP A 75 2.67 8.16 -1.03
C ASP A 75 2.71 9.30 -2.04
N PHE A 76 1.81 9.23 -3.02
CA PHE A 76 1.70 10.17 -4.12
C PHE A 76 0.61 11.22 -3.91
N TYR A 77 0.11 11.42 -2.69
CA TYR A 77 -0.93 12.42 -2.41
C TYR A 77 -0.58 13.83 -2.88
N ARG A 78 0.71 14.18 -2.92
CA ARG A 78 1.21 15.51 -3.32
C ARG A 78 1.73 15.58 -4.75
N ILE A 79 1.75 14.47 -5.47
CA ILE A 79 2.22 14.41 -6.85
C ILE A 79 1.18 15.06 -7.76
N LYS A 80 1.59 16.01 -8.60
CA LYS A 80 0.66 16.79 -9.43
C LYS A 80 0.48 16.24 -10.83
N ASN A 81 1.48 15.51 -11.32
CA ASN A 81 1.54 15.01 -12.70
C ASN A 81 2.37 13.73 -12.77
N LYS A 82 2.30 13.04 -13.90
CA LYS A 82 3.01 11.78 -14.12
C LYS A 82 4.53 11.97 -14.12
N GLU A 83 5.03 13.11 -14.58
CA GLU A 83 6.46 13.40 -14.69
C GLU A 83 7.14 13.37 -13.31
N GLU A 84 6.48 13.94 -12.29
CA GLU A 84 6.93 13.89 -10.90
C GLU A 84 6.93 12.47 -10.33
N ALA A 85 6.12 11.56 -10.84
CA ALA A 85 6.03 10.17 -10.39
C ALA A 85 7.03 9.23 -11.10
N MET A 86 7.62 9.66 -12.23
CA MET A 86 8.41 8.79 -13.11
C MET A 86 9.60 8.11 -12.41
N PHE A 87 10.19 8.75 -11.40
CA PHE A 87 11.29 8.16 -10.62
C PHE A 87 10.90 6.82 -9.95
N ALA A 88 9.62 6.63 -9.64
CA ALA A 88 9.14 5.42 -8.98
C ALA A 88 9.00 4.23 -9.96
N LYS A 89 8.93 4.49 -11.26
CA LYS A 89 8.60 3.46 -12.27
C LYS A 89 9.57 2.28 -12.26
N GLU A 90 10.87 2.54 -12.22
CA GLU A 90 11.90 1.48 -12.17
C GLU A 90 11.79 0.66 -10.88
N ILE A 91 11.48 1.30 -9.76
CA ILE A 91 11.35 0.66 -8.45
C ILE A 91 10.10 -0.24 -8.41
N ILE A 92 9.00 0.21 -9.02
CA ILE A 92 7.74 -0.54 -9.14
C ILE A 92 7.93 -1.80 -9.99
N LEU A 93 8.68 -1.69 -11.09
CA LEU A 93 8.90 -2.79 -12.04
C LEU A 93 9.94 -3.82 -11.57
N ASP A 94 10.88 -3.45 -10.69
CA ASP A 94 11.91 -4.36 -10.18
C ASP A 94 11.33 -5.52 -9.36
N GLU A 95 11.51 -6.74 -9.88
CA GLU A 95 11.03 -8.03 -9.34
C GLU A 95 11.48 -8.34 -7.91
N ASN A 96 12.48 -7.63 -7.39
CA ASN A 96 12.95 -7.75 -6.01
C ASN A 96 12.22 -6.83 -5.02
N ASN A 97 11.27 -6.00 -5.45
CA ASN A 97 10.56 -5.06 -4.58
C ASN A 97 9.07 -5.43 -4.36
N ILE A 98 8.64 -5.59 -3.11
CA ILE A 98 7.23 -5.56 -2.75
C ILE A 98 6.84 -4.10 -2.55
N VAL A 99 5.80 -3.62 -3.24
CA VAL A 99 5.50 -2.21 -3.35
C VAL A 99 4.07 -1.91 -2.90
N CYS A 100 3.92 -1.00 -1.93
CA CYS A 100 2.64 -0.41 -1.54
C CYS A 100 2.61 1.05 -1.97
N ILE A 101 1.58 1.46 -2.69
CA ILE A 101 1.45 2.81 -3.25
C ILE A 101 0.15 3.42 -2.76
N GLU A 102 0.24 4.45 -1.92
CA GLU A 102 -0.89 5.35 -1.67
C GLU A 102 -1.00 6.34 -2.83
N TRP A 103 -2.22 6.48 -3.36
CA TRP A 103 -2.69 7.52 -4.28
C TRP A 103 -2.07 7.33 -5.66
N PRO A 104 -2.26 6.13 -6.26
CA PRO A 104 -1.56 5.73 -7.47
C PRO A 104 -1.74 6.73 -8.62
N VAL A 105 -0.64 7.04 -9.30
CA VAL A 105 -0.66 7.77 -10.58
C VAL A 105 -0.78 6.75 -11.71
N LYS A 106 -1.98 6.60 -12.27
CA LYS A 106 -2.37 5.50 -13.17
C LYS A 106 -1.37 5.23 -14.31
N GLU A 107 -0.76 6.26 -14.85
CA GLU A 107 0.15 6.21 -15.99
C GLU A 107 1.48 5.50 -15.70
N ILE A 108 1.86 5.32 -14.43
CA ILE A 108 3.10 4.63 -14.03
C ILE A 108 2.85 3.28 -13.36
N ILE A 109 1.59 2.94 -13.08
CA ILE A 109 1.21 1.68 -12.44
C ILE A 109 1.10 0.58 -13.50
N PRO A 110 1.69 -0.61 -13.29
CA PRO A 110 1.52 -1.74 -14.20
C PRO A 110 0.08 -2.28 -14.17
N GLU A 111 -0.28 -3.14 -15.12
CA GLU A 111 -1.64 -3.72 -15.18
C GLU A 111 -1.87 -4.76 -14.08
N ASP A 112 -0.85 -5.59 -13.80
CA ASP A 112 -0.89 -6.64 -12.78
C ASP A 112 -0.60 -6.06 -11.39
N VAL A 113 -1.65 -5.53 -10.76
CA VAL A 113 -1.60 -4.98 -9.40
C VAL A 113 -2.83 -5.39 -8.60
N VAL A 114 -2.63 -5.55 -7.30
CA VAL A 114 -3.74 -5.67 -6.35
C VAL A 114 -4.25 -4.27 -6.02
N LYS A 115 -5.54 -4.03 -6.23
CA LYS A 115 -6.19 -2.75 -5.94
C LYS A 115 -6.92 -2.83 -4.62
N ILE A 116 -6.67 -1.87 -3.74
CA ILE A 116 -7.28 -1.76 -2.43
C ILE A 116 -8.02 -0.43 -2.35
N LYS A 117 -9.34 -0.51 -2.21
CA LYS A 117 -10.18 0.66 -1.93
C LYS A 117 -10.58 0.66 -0.45
N MET A 118 -10.40 1.80 0.21
CA MET A 118 -10.77 2.01 1.61
C MET A 118 -11.81 3.12 1.74
N GLU A 119 -12.93 2.80 2.41
CA GLU A 119 -14.03 3.72 2.65
C GLU A 119 -14.25 3.88 4.17
N VAL A 120 -14.47 5.13 4.60
CA VAL A 120 -14.85 5.43 5.99
C VAL A 120 -16.33 5.15 6.15
N VAL A 121 -16.67 4.22 7.05
CA VAL A 121 -18.07 3.90 7.35
C VAL A 121 -18.56 4.76 8.53
N ASN A 122 -17.75 4.84 9.58
CA ASN A 122 -17.91 5.75 10.71
C ASN A 122 -16.55 5.93 11.42
N GLU A 123 -16.54 6.52 12.63
CA GLU A 123 -15.31 6.82 13.37
C GLU A 123 -14.34 5.62 13.47
N ASP A 124 -14.84 4.45 13.86
CA ASP A 124 -14.03 3.25 14.08
C ASP A 124 -14.04 2.24 12.94
N LYS A 125 -15.06 2.30 12.07
CA LYS A 125 -15.27 1.29 11.03
C LYS A 125 -14.72 1.72 9.68
N ARG A 126 -14.03 0.80 9.01
CA ARG A 126 -13.54 0.95 7.65
C ARG A 126 -14.01 -0.21 6.79
N LYS A 127 -14.50 0.10 5.60
CA LYS A 127 -14.77 -0.90 4.57
C LYS A 127 -13.54 -1.00 3.68
N ILE A 128 -13.01 -2.22 3.50
CA ILE A 128 -11.80 -2.49 2.73
C ILE A 128 -12.17 -3.46 1.61
N ILE A 129 -12.02 -3.02 0.37
CA ILE A 129 -12.31 -3.81 -0.82
C ILE A 129 -10.97 -4.12 -1.48
N ILE A 130 -10.69 -5.41 -1.67
CA ILE A 130 -9.45 -5.91 -2.29
C ILE A 130 -9.81 -6.59 -3.60
N ASP A 131 -9.28 -6.08 -4.70
CA ASP A 131 -9.37 -6.66 -6.03
C ASP A 131 -7.98 -7.16 -6.43
N TYR A 132 -7.84 -8.47 -6.61
CA TYR A 132 -6.56 -9.11 -6.94
C TYR A 132 -6.19 -9.00 -8.42
N GLY A 133 -7.02 -8.34 -9.23
CA GLY A 133 -6.88 -8.43 -10.69
C GLY A 133 -7.31 -9.80 -11.20
N LYS A 134 -7.42 -9.94 -12.52
CA LYS A 134 -7.61 -11.21 -13.20
C LYS A 134 -6.34 -11.57 -13.94
#